data_AF-A0A7C6B6Q9-F1
#
_entry.id   AF-A0A7C6B6Q9-F1
#
_cell.length_a   1.000
_cell.length_b   1.000
_cell.length_c   1.000
_cell.angle_alpha   90.00
_cell.angle_beta   90.00
_cell.angle_gamma   90.00
#
_symmetry.space_group_name_H-M   'P 1'
#
loop_
_entity.id
_entity.type
_entity.pdbx_description
1 polymer ?
#
loop_
_entity_poly.entity_id
_entity_poly.type
_entity_poly.pdbx_seq_one_letter_code
_entity_poly.pdbx_strand_id
1 'polypeptide(L)'
;TTTFSDALNSNKSEVINVLTRLGDTLKTNMNVYVDPYTGTLTQVEKSINETITNIDKRIDELNDRYDREMVELEKKYNSLELLISSSNLMKNWLTQQIDYMKKNNS
;
A
#
# COMPACT_ATOMS: atom_id res chain seq x y z
N THR A 1 -43.91 40.92 11.50
CA THR A 1 -43.46 39.59 11.05
C THR A 1 -44.71 38.75 10.81
N THR A 2 -45.08 38.51 9.55
CA THR A 2 -46.17 37.57 9.23
C THR A 2 -45.65 36.16 9.49
N THR A 3 -46.40 35.39 10.28
CA THR A 3 -46.00 34.01 10.60
C THR A 3 -46.15 33.12 9.36
N PHE A 4 -45.43 32.00 9.30
CA PHE A 4 -45.58 31.01 8.21
C PHE A 4 -47.04 30.57 8.03
N SER A 5 -47.78 30.44 9.13
CA SER A 5 -49.22 30.15 9.14
C SER A 5 -50.04 31.26 8.48
N ASP A 6 -49.70 32.54 8.70
CA ASP A 6 -50.39 33.66 8.04
C ASP A 6 -50.13 33.67 6.53
N ALA A 7 -48.90 33.39 6.10
CA ALA A 7 -48.53 33.29 4.68
C ALA A 7 -49.22 32.11 3.98
N LEU A 8 -49.36 30.97 4.67
CA LEU A 8 -50.08 29.80 4.18
C LEU A 8 -51.57 30.07 3.95
N ASN A 9 -52.18 30.84 4.85
CA ASN A 9 -53.61 31.16 4.76
C ASN A 9 -53.90 32.27 3.75
N SER A 10 -53.01 33.26 3.64
CA SER A 10 -53.20 34.43 2.77
C SER A 10 -52.72 34.20 1.33
N ASN A 11 -51.71 33.37 1.11
CA ASN A 11 -51.08 33.21 -0.20
C ASN A 11 -50.52 31.80 -0.43
N LYS A 12 -51.39 30.79 -0.19
CA LYS A 12 -51.08 29.35 -0.22
C LYS A 12 -50.29 28.89 -1.44
N SER A 13 -50.66 29.35 -2.63
CA SER A 13 -50.03 28.91 -3.90
C SER A 13 -48.56 29.33 -3.97
N GLU A 14 -48.25 30.55 -3.54
CA GLU A 14 -46.90 31.07 -3.54
C GLU A 14 -46.02 30.34 -2.51
N VAL A 15 -46.56 30.06 -1.32
CA VAL A 15 -45.86 29.26 -0.30
C VAL A 15 -45.55 27.84 -0.81
N ILE A 16 -46.52 27.18 -1.45
CA ILE A 16 -46.31 25.85 -2.05
C ILE A 16 -45.23 25.91 -3.12
N ASN A 17 -45.25 26.90 -4.01
CA ASN A 17 -44.24 27.05 -5.06
C ASN A 17 -42.83 27.24 -4.50
N VAL A 18 -42.67 28.03 -3.42
CA VAL A 18 -41.38 28.22 -2.75
C VAL A 18 -40.88 26.90 -2.15
N LEU A 19 -41.75 26.16 -1.46
CA LEU A 19 -41.39 24.87 -0.86
C LEU A 19 -41.02 23.81 -1.92
N THR A 20 -41.75 23.76 -3.03
CA THR A 20 -41.43 22.87 -4.15
C THR A 20 -40.07 23.22 -4.74
N ARG A 21 -39.81 24.50 -5.02
CA ARG A 21 -38.49 24.96 -5.53
C ARG A 21 -37.35 24.65 -4.57
N LEU A 22 -37.58 24.77 -3.26
CA LEU A 22 -36.60 24.38 -2.25
C LEU A 22 -36.32 22.87 -2.32
N GLY A 23 -37.37 22.04 -2.40
CA GLY A 23 -37.24 20.60 -2.54
C GLY A 23 -36.48 20.19 -3.82
N ASP A 24 -36.80 20.82 -4.94
CA ASP A 24 -36.12 20.57 -6.22
C ASP A 24 -34.64 20.98 -6.17
N THR A 25 -34.34 22.08 -5.49
CA THR A 25 -32.95 22.54 -5.28
C THR A 25 -32.18 21.54 -4.42
N LEU A 26 -32.77 21.08 -3.31
CA LEU A 26 -32.16 20.07 -2.44
C LEU A 26 -31.91 18.76 -3.20
N LYS A 27 -32.90 18.29 -3.96
CA LYS A 27 -32.79 17.08 -4.79
C LYS A 27 -31.68 17.20 -5.83
N THR A 28 -31.64 18.32 -6.55
CA THR A 28 -30.60 18.59 -7.55
C THR A 28 -29.22 18.56 -6.93
N ASN A 29 -29.06 19.23 -5.79
CA ASN A 29 -27.78 19.27 -5.08
C ASN A 29 -27.37 17.89 -4.57
N MET A 30 -28.30 17.12 -3.98
CA MET A 30 -28.01 15.76 -3.52
C MET A 30 -27.55 14.86 -4.66
N ASN A 31 -28.20 14.95 -5.84
CA ASN A 31 -27.83 14.16 -7.01
C ASN A 31 -26.38 14.37 -7.45
N VAL A 32 -25.83 15.59 -7.32
CA VAL A 32 -24.40 15.86 -7.63
C VAL A 32 -23.45 15.06 -6.73
N TYR A 33 -23.86 14.70 -5.52
CA TYR A 33 -23.04 13.90 -4.61
C TYR A 33 -23.23 12.40 -4.78
N VAL A 34 -24.47 11.96 -4.99
CA VAL A 34 -24.86 10.54 -4.98
C VAL A 34 -25.00 9.92 -6.37
N ASP A 35 -24.80 10.68 -7.44
CA ASP A 35 -24.84 10.14 -8.80
C ASP A 35 -23.83 8.99 -8.93
N PRO A 36 -24.25 7.79 -9.38
CA PRO A 36 -23.43 6.58 -9.33
C PRO A 36 -22.26 6.57 -10.33
N TYR A 37 -22.17 7.55 -11.23
CA TYR A 37 -21.11 7.61 -12.25
C TYR A 37 -20.20 8.82 -12.09
N THR A 38 -20.78 9.97 -11.75
CA THR A 38 -20.14 11.28 -11.69
C THR A 38 -20.20 11.90 -10.31
N GLY A 39 -20.95 11.29 -9.38
CA GLY A 39 -21.13 11.80 -8.04
C GLY A 39 -19.81 11.88 -7.28
N THR A 40 -19.71 12.89 -6.43
CA THR A 40 -18.48 13.11 -5.63
C THR A 40 -18.14 11.87 -4.79
N LEU A 41 -19.14 11.19 -4.22
CA LEU A 41 -18.91 9.98 -3.41
C LEU A 41 -18.35 8.84 -4.25
N THR A 42 -18.88 8.61 -5.45
CA THR A 42 -18.36 7.61 -6.39
C THR A 42 -16.93 7.91 -6.80
N GLN A 43 -16.59 9.17 -7.08
CA GLN A 43 -15.22 9.53 -7.45
C GLN A 43 -14.23 9.30 -6.31
N VAL A 44 -14.64 9.61 -5.07
CA VAL A 44 -13.84 9.34 -3.87
C VAL A 44 -13.65 7.84 -3.68
N GLU A 45 -14.72 7.04 -3.80
CA GLU A 45 -14.66 5.58 -3.70
C GLU A 45 -13.69 5.00 -4.74
N LYS A 46 -13.78 5.45 -5.99
CA LYS A 46 -12.88 5.02 -7.06
C LYS A 46 -11.41 5.36 -6.73
N SER A 47 -11.14 6.58 -6.26
CA SER A 47 -9.78 7.00 -5.90
C SER A 47 -9.21 6.20 -4.72
N ILE A 48 -10.04 5.87 -3.73
CA ILE A 48 -9.65 5.00 -2.61
C ILE A 48 -9.31 3.60 -3.13
N ASN A 49 -10.16 3.01 -3.97
CA ASN A 49 -9.92 1.67 -4.53
C ASN A 49 -8.67 1.61 -5.42
N GLU A 50 -8.40 2.66 -6.21
CA GLU A 50 -7.17 2.80 -6.98
C GLU A 50 -5.94 2.89 -6.06
N THR A 51 -6.05 3.64 -4.97
CA THR A 51 -4.97 3.76 -3.98
C THR A 51 -4.68 2.43 -3.30
N ILE A 52 -5.72 1.69 -2.89
CA ILE A 52 -5.59 0.34 -2.31
C ILE A 52 -4.88 -0.58 -3.30
N THR A 53 -5.36 -0.64 -4.55
CA THR A 53 -4.76 -1.48 -5.61
C THR A 53 -3.28 -1.17 -5.82
N ASN A 54 -2.92 0.12 -5.81
CA ASN A 54 -1.53 0.54 -5.95
C ASN A 54 -0.67 0.17 -4.73
N ILE A 55 -1.24 0.19 -3.53
CA ILE A 55 -0.56 -0.25 -2.31
C ILE A 55 -0.31 -1.76 -2.36
N ASP A 56 -1.33 -2.55 -2.72
CA ASP A 56 -1.22 -4.01 -2.82
C ASP A 56 -0.12 -4.40 -3.81
N LYS A 57 -0.10 -3.78 -5.00
CA LYS A 57 0.96 -4.01 -5.98
C LYS A 57 2.37 -3.71 -5.44
N ARG A 58 2.51 -2.62 -4.67
CA ARG A 58 3.80 -2.27 -4.06
C ARG A 58 4.23 -3.25 -2.98
N ILE A 59 3.28 -3.82 -2.24
CA ILE A 59 3.54 -4.87 -1.25
C ILE A 59 4.04 -6.13 -1.96
N ASP A 60 3.39 -6.55 -3.05
CA ASP A 60 3.83 -7.71 -3.83
C ASP A 60 5.23 -7.51 -4.40
N GLU A 61 5.52 -6.35 -4.98
CA GLU A 61 6.86 -6.01 -5.49
C GLU A 61 7.94 -6.01 -4.39
N LEU A 62 7.58 -5.64 -3.16
CA LEU A 62 8.50 -5.67 -2.00
C LEU A 62 8.74 -7.11 -1.53
N ASN A 63 7.70 -7.94 -1.45
CA ASN A 63 7.83 -9.34 -1.09
C ASN A 63 8.75 -10.07 -2.08
N ASP A 64 8.54 -9.85 -3.38
CA ASP A 64 9.40 -10.38 -4.44
C ASP A 64 10.88 -9.93 -4.30
N ARG A 65 11.11 -8.70 -3.83
CA ARG A 65 12.48 -8.21 -3.58
C ARG A 65 13.08 -8.91 -2.37
N TYR A 66 12.34 -9.05 -1.29
CA TYR A 66 12.82 -9.73 -0.09
C TYR A 66 13.14 -11.20 -0.34
N ASP A 67 12.32 -11.91 -1.13
CA ASP A 67 12.58 -13.29 -1.50
C ASP A 67 13.89 -13.43 -2.30
N ARG A 68 14.12 -12.52 -3.26
CA ARG A 68 15.39 -12.49 -4.01
C ARG A 68 16.58 -12.18 -3.11
N GLU A 69 16.45 -11.20 -2.22
CA GLU A 69 17.51 -10.84 -1.28
C GLU A 69 17.84 -11.98 -0.31
N MET A 70 16.82 -12.71 0.15
CA MET A 70 17.00 -13.89 1.00
C MET A 70 17.79 -14.98 0.26
N VAL A 71 17.42 -15.30 -0.97
CA VAL A 71 18.14 -16.29 -1.80
C VAL A 71 19.59 -15.88 -2.04
N GLU A 72 19.84 -14.60 -2.35
CA GLU A 72 21.21 -14.10 -2.54
C GLU A 72 22.03 -14.11 -1.26
N LEU A 73 21.41 -13.83 -0.12
CA LEU A 73 22.06 -13.89 1.18
C LEU A 73 22.42 -15.34 1.55
N GLU A 74 21.53 -16.29 1.29
CA GLU A 74 21.77 -17.72 1.49
C GLU A 74 22.94 -18.22 0.63
N LYS A 75 22.98 -17.84 -0.66
CA LYS A 75 24.12 -18.16 -1.54
C LYS A 75 25.45 -17.62 -1.01
N LYS A 76 25.45 -16.36 -0.54
CA LYS A 76 26.65 -15.74 0.05
C LYS A 76 27.08 -16.48 1.31
N TYR A 77 26.14 -16.83 2.18
CA TYR A 77 26.40 -17.59 3.39
C TYR A 77 27.04 -18.95 3.07
N ASN A 78 26.44 -19.72 2.17
CA ASN A 78 26.97 -21.02 1.73
C ASN A 78 28.37 -20.89 1.12
N SER A 79 28.61 -19.84 0.34
CA SER A 79 29.94 -19.56 -0.24
C SER A 79 30.98 -19.25 0.85
N LEU A 80 30.60 -18.52 1.90
CA LEU A 80 31.46 -18.24 3.04
C LEU A 80 31.77 -19.51 3.84
N GLU A 81 30.80 -20.40 4.06
CA GLU A 81 31.03 -21.68 4.73
C GLU A 81 32.06 -22.53 3.97
N LEU A 82 31.92 -22.62 2.64
CA LEU A 82 32.89 -23.33 1.79
C LEU A 82 34.29 -22.70 1.86
N LEU A 83 34.37 -21.37 1.83
CA LEU A 83 35.64 -20.66 1.95
C LEU A 83 36.32 -20.93 3.30
N ILE A 84 35.57 -20.88 4.40
CA ILE A 84 36.07 -21.17 5.75
C ILE A 84 36.55 -22.62 5.84
N SER A 85 35.79 -23.58 5.31
CA SER A 85 36.18 -24.99 5.26
C SER A 85 37.49 -25.19 4.49
N SER A 86 37.59 -24.60 3.29
CA SER A 86 38.80 -24.63 2.47
C SER A 86 39.99 -23.99 3.18
N SER A 87 39.79 -22.84 3.82
CA SER A 87 40.82 -22.16 4.61
C SER A 87 41.32 -23.01 5.78
N ASN A 88 40.43 -23.73 6.47
CA ASN A 88 40.81 -24.64 7.55
C ASN A 88 41.62 -25.83 7.03
N LEU A 89 41.23 -26.42 5.90
CA LEU A 89 42.00 -27.49 5.25
C LEU A 89 43.39 -26.99 4.84
N MET A 90 43.48 -25.80 4.26
CA MET A 90 44.75 -25.19 3.89
C MET A 90 45.64 -24.92 5.11
N LYS A 91 45.08 -24.40 6.20
CA LYS A 91 45.80 -24.20 7.46
C LYS A 91 46.37 -25.51 8.00
N ASN A 92 45.57 -26.58 7.99
CA ASN A 92 46.00 -27.90 8.45
C ASN A 92 47.13 -28.44 7.57
N TRP A 93 47.02 -28.30 6.24
CA TRP A 93 48.06 -28.70 5.31
C TRP A 93 49.37 -27.91 5.53
N LEU A 94 49.30 -26.59 5.64
CA LEU A 94 50.47 -25.74 5.90
C LEU A 94 51.15 -26.10 7.23
N THR A 95 50.35 -26.41 8.27
CA THR A 95 50.88 -26.86 9.57
C THR A 95 51.65 -28.16 9.42
N GLN A 96 51.08 -29.16 8.73
CA GLN A 96 51.76 -30.42 8.46
C GLN A 96 53.07 -30.23 7.68
N GLN A 97 53.07 -29.36 6.66
CA GLN A 97 54.30 -29.07 5.89
C GLN A 97 55.40 -28.47 6.78
N ILE A 98 55.05 -27.53 7.66
CA ILE A 98 56.00 -26.95 8.61
C ILE A 98 56.57 -28.02 9.54
N ASP A 99 55.73 -28.90 10.07
CA ASP A 99 56.16 -29.97 10.97
C ASP A 99 57.09 -30.98 10.26
N TYR A 100 56.79 -31.35 9.02
CA TYR A 100 57.68 -32.18 8.20
C TYR A 100 59.05 -31.51 7.97
N MET A 101 59.07 -30.21 7.65
CA MET A 101 60.32 -29.48 7.46
C MET A 101 61.15 -29.38 8.74
N LYS A 102 60.52 -29.18 9.89
CA LYS A 102 61.21 -29.18 11.19
C LYS A 102 61.83 -30.54 11.51
N LYS A 103 61.07 -31.61 11.25
CA LYS A 103 61.51 -32.99 11.51
C LYS A 103 62.64 -33.44 10.59
N ASN A 104 62.67 -32.98 9.34
CA ASN A 104 63.73 -33.33 8.38
C ASN A 104 65.02 -32.50 8.54
N ASN A 105 64.98 -31.38 9.28
CA ASN A 105 66.14 -30.52 9.57
C ASN A 105 66.70 -30.71 11.00
N SER A 106 66.20 -31.70 11.75
CA SER A 106 66.71 -32.14 13.06
C SER A 106 67.35 -33.51 12.93
#